data_AF-A0A255SPL0-F1
#
_entry.id   AF-A0A255SPL0-F1
#
_cell.length_a   1.000
_cell.length_b   1.000
_cell.length_c   1.000
_cell.angle_alpha   90.00
_cell.angle_beta   90.00
_cell.angle_gamma   90.00
#
_symmetry.space_group_name_H-M   'P 1'
#
loop_
_entity.id
_entity.type
_entity.pdbx_description
1 polymer ?
#
loop_
_entity_poly.entity_id
_entity_poly.type
_entity_poly.pdbx_seq_one_letter_code
_entity_poly.pdbx_strand_id
1 'polypeptide(L)' 'MRRVGVHRLLTEGRIIKMALVEIDHGVVVRWNTFTDEQPFTEWLGGTMEVVTDSKGVRRALWKGSYIK' A
#
# COMPACT_ATOMS: atom_id res chain seq x y z
N MET A 1 -10.87 -7.68 -0.22
CA MET A 1 -9.62 -7.42 0.51
C MET A 1 -8.41 -8.07 -0.16
N ARG A 2 -7.42 -7.26 -0.56
CA ARG A 2 -6.11 -7.65 -1.10
C ARG A 2 -5.00 -7.22 -0.13
N ARG A 3 -3.91 -7.98 -0.08
CA ARG A 3 -2.69 -7.63 0.65
C ARG A 3 -1.54 -7.55 -0.33
N VAL A 4 -0.86 -6.41 -0.37
CA VAL A 4 0.25 -6.18 -1.29
C VAL A 4 1.52 -5.79 -0.54
N GLY A 5 2.64 -6.39 -0.93
CA GLY A 5 3.97 -6.08 -0.42
C GLY A 5 4.75 -5.17 -1.36
N VAL A 6 5.41 -4.15 -0.81
CA VAL A 6 6.25 -3.19 -1.56
C VAL A 6 7.56 -2.91 -0.84
N HIS A 7 8.62 -2.55 -1.58
CA HIS A 7 9.91 -2.19 -0.96
C HIS A 7 9.82 -0.87 -0.20
N ARG A 8 9.01 0.07 -0.69
CA ARG A 8 8.84 1.41 -0.10
C ARG A 8 7.36 1.82 -0.19
N LEU A 9 6.81 2.28 0.92
CA LEU A 9 5.53 2.96 0.97
C LEU A 9 5.76 4.42 1.32
N LEU A 10 5.35 5.32 0.44
CA LEU A 10 5.30 6.76 0.66
C LEU A 10 3.92 7.10 1.22
N THR A 11 3.87 7.61 2.45
CA THR A 11 2.62 8.00 3.10
C THR A 11 2.86 9.14 4.07
N GLU A 12 2.03 10.18 4.04
CA GLU A 12 2.02 11.28 5.02
C GLU A 12 3.43 11.86 5.30
N GLY A 13 4.23 12.07 4.24
CA GLY A 13 5.59 12.61 4.34
C GLY A 13 6.64 11.65 4.91
N ARG A 14 6.30 10.37 5.08
CA ARG A 14 7.19 9.32 5.59
C ARG A 14 7.40 8.23 4.54
N ILE A 15 8.54 7.55 4.68
CA ILE A 15 8.89 6.36 3.89
C ILE A 15 8.93 5.17 4.84
N ILE A 16 8.08 4.19 4.59
CA ILE A 16 8.09 2.90 5.28
C ILE A 16 8.79 1.90 4.35
N LYS A 17 9.91 1.32 4.81
CA LYS A 17 10.63 0.28 4.07
C LYS A 17 9.97 -1.07 4.30
N MET A 18 9.93 -1.91 3.27
CA MET A 18 9.32 -3.24 3.30
C MET A 18 7.92 -3.18 3.91
N ALA A 19 6.94 -2.67 3.16
CA ALA A 19 5.60 -2.44 3.68
C ALA A 19 4.60 -3.45 3.13
N LEU A 20 3.71 -3.90 4.01
CA LEU A 20 2.48 -4.60 3.66
C LEU A 20 1.33 -3.59 3.65
N VAL A 21 0.53 -3.55 2.60
CA VAL A 21 -0.62 -2.66 2.45
C VAL A 21 -1.88 -3.48 2.26
N GLU A 22 -2.88 -3.24 3.09
CA GLU A 22 -4.21 -3.85 2.97
C GLU A 22 -5.13 -2.91 2.20
N ILE A 23 -5.69 -3.41 1.09
CA ILE A 23 -6.55 -2.66 0.18
C ILE A 23 -7.91 -3.37 0.12
N ASP A 24 -8.97 -2.63 0.41
CA ASP A 24 -10.34 -3.12 0.28
C ASP A 24 -11.15 -2.22 -0.65
N HIS A 25 -11.67 -2.78 -1.74
CA HIS A 25 -12.40 -2.06 -2.79
C HIS A 25 -11.67 -0.78 -3.26
N GLY A 26 -10.35 -0.87 -3.46
CA GLY A 26 -9.49 0.25 -3.83
C GLY A 26 -9.27 1.31 -2.75
N VAL A 27 -9.59 1.01 -1.49
CA VAL A 27 -9.34 1.88 -0.33
C VAL A 27 -8.22 1.28 0.51
N VAL A 28 -7.22 2.09 0.83
CA VAL A 28 -6.16 1.70 1.77
C VAL A 28 -6.72 1.76 3.18
N VAL A 29 -6.91 0.58 3.78
CA VAL A 29 -7.48 0.45 5.13
C VAL A 29 -6.38 0.36 6.19
N ARG A 30 -5.23 -0.23 5.86
CA ARG A 30 -4.10 -0.40 6.78
C ARG A 30 -2.78 -0.56 6.03
N TRP A 31 -1.68 -0.21 6.69
CA TRP A 31 -0.34 -0.65 6.32
C TRP A 31 0.52 -0.92 7.55
N ASN A 32 1.51 -1.79 7.41
CA ASN A 32 2.51 -2.08 8.44
C ASN A 32 3.85 -2.46 7.81
N THR A 33 4.92 -2.39 8.59
CA THR A 33 6.21 -2.95 8.19
C THR A 33 6.09 -4.47 8.09
N PHE A 34 6.69 -5.03 7.04
CA PHE A 34 6.81 -6.45 6.83
C PHE A 34 7.87 -6.99 7.79
N THR A 35 7.42 -7.68 8.83
CA THR A 35 8.27 -8.23 9.89
C THR A 35 8.32 -9.75 9.88
N ASP A 36 7.46 -10.41 9.10
CA ASP A 36 7.41 -11.88 8.96
C ASP A 36 6.63 -12.29 7.69
N GLU A 37 6.72 -13.56 7.30
CA GLU A 37 5.99 -14.12 6.16
C GLU A 37 4.47 -14.07 6.38
N GLN A 38 3.79 -13.20 5.63
CA GLN A 38 2.33 -13.08 5.64
C GLN A 38 1.74 -13.93 4.51
N PRO A 39 0.96 -14.99 4.81
CA PRO A 39 0.29 -15.78 3.78
C PRO A 39 -0.71 -14.92 3.01
N PHE A 40 -0.91 -15.25 1.73
CA PHE A 40 -1.81 -14.53 0.81
C PHE A 40 -1.42 -13.05 0.56
N THR A 41 -0.12 -12.77 0.54
CA THR A 41 0.43 -11.46 0.14
C THR A 41 0.93 -11.51 -1.29
N GLU A 42 0.44 -10.60 -2.14
CA GLU A 42 0.97 -10.37 -3.48
C GLU A 42 2.19 -9.44 -3.39
N TRP A 43 3.36 -9.86 -3.86
CA TRP A 43 4.54 -9.00 -3.87
C TRP A 43 4.60 -8.16 -5.14
N LEU A 44 4.25 -6.87 -5.03
CA LEU A 44 4.34 -5.92 -6.14
C LEU A 44 5.75 -5.34 -6.28
N GLY A 45 6.49 -5.23 -5.17
CA GLY A 45 7.81 -4.61 -5.13
C GLY A 45 7.79 -3.12 -5.51
N GLY A 46 8.97 -2.51 -5.58
CA GLY A 46 9.14 -1.10 -5.93
C GLY A 46 8.55 -0.15 -4.88
N THR A 47 8.04 0.99 -5.33
CA THR A 47 7.49 2.04 -4.48
C THR A 47 5.99 2.20 -4.73
N MET A 48 5.19 2.22 -3.67
CA MET A 48 3.79 2.59 -3.68
C MET A 48 3.59 3.92 -2.94
N GLU A 49 2.67 4.73 -3.42
CA GLU A 49 2.24 5.98 -2.81
C GLU A 49 0.82 5.82 -2.26
N VAL A 50 0.61 6.22 -1.01
CA VAL A 50 -0.72 6.39 -0.44
C VAL A 50 -1.10 7.85 -0.56
N VAL A 51 -2.10 8.12 -1.39
CA VAL A 51 -2.64 9.46 -1.61
C VAL A 51 -4.06 9.56 -1.06
N THR A 52 -4.40 10.70 -0.46
CA THR A 52 -5.77 10.98 -0.03
C THR A 52 -6.48 11.71 -1.15
N ASP A 53 -7.58 11.16 -1.65
CA ASP A 53 -8.39 11.81 -2.68
C ASP A 53 -9.20 12.99 -2.11
N SER A 54 -9.88 13.73 -2.98
CA SER A 54 -10.68 14.91 -2.60
C SER A 54 -11.84 14.60 -1.65
N LYS A 55 -12.19 13.31 -1.46
CA LYS A 55 -13.22 12.85 -0.53
C LYS A 55 -12.64 12.37 0.80
N GLY A 56 -11.33 12.52 1.02
CA GLY A 56 -10.65 12.03 2.22
C GLY A 56 -10.36 10.52 2.19
N VAL A 57 -10.53 9.85 1.05
CA VAL A 57 -10.32 8.40 0.94
C VAL A 57 -8.88 8.12 0.53
N ARG A 58 -8.21 7.25 1.29
CA ARG A 58 -6.84 6.82 0.99
C ARG A 58 -6.82 5.83 -0.17
N ARG A 59 -6.01 6.10 -1.19
CA ARG A 59 -5.84 5.31 -2.42
C ARG A 59 -4.38 4.90 -2.58
N ALA A 60 -4.17 3.69 -3.10
CA ALA A 60 -2.84 3.17 -3.44
C ALA A 60 -2.52 3.47 -4.90
N LEU A 61 -1.47 4.25 -5.16
CA LEU A 61 -0.91 4.51 -6.48
C LEU A 61 0.40 3.72 -6.63
N TRP A 62 0.48 2.89 -7.65
CA TRP A 62 1.67 2.09 -7.95
C TRP A 62 1.95 2.12 -9.45
N LYS A 63 3.18 2.51 -9.82
CA LYS A 63 3.60 2.68 -11.22
C LYS A 63 2.62 3.53 -12.06
N GLY A 64 2.08 4.59 -11.45
CA GLY A 64 1.14 5.51 -12.11
C GLY A 64 -0.30 4.98 -12.22
N SER A 65 -0.62 3.82 -11.64
CA SER A 65 -1.97 3.23 -11.67
C SER A 65 -2.53 3.01 -10.27
N TYR A 66 -3.85 3.22 -10.12
CA TYR A 66 -4.54 2.93 -8.87
C TYR A 66 -4.75 1.43 -8.68
N ILE A 67 -4.41 0.94 -7.49
CA ILE A 67 -4.67 -0.44 -7.10
C ILE A 67 -6.08 -0.55 -6.50
N LYS A 68 -6.84 -1.53 -6.98
CA LYS A 68 -8.21 -1.85 -6.54
C LYS A 68 -8.25 -3.10 -5.68
#